data_AF-A0A3M1PWM6-F1
#
_entry.id   AF-A0A3M1PWM6-F1
#
_cell.length_a   1.000
_cell.length_b   1.000
_cell.length_c   1.000
_cell.angle_alpha   90.00
_cell.angle_beta   90.00
_cell.angle_gamma   90.00
#
_symmetry.space_group_name_H-M   'P 1'
#
loop_
_entity.id
_entity.type
_entity.pdbx_description
1 polymer ?
#
loop_
_entity_poly.entity_id
_entity_poly.type
_entity_poly.pdbx_seq_one_letter_code
_entity_poly.pdbx_strand_id
1 'polypeptide(L)'
;MPPAIRTVLERLALWPDGREFFDRGPLECVAVVFGVRPDLIEQARAFLADESGSAAFEELRRSLGTARARPPEPVRRSRGALPGSPEELIEHARAHPLGLRCLLDPPVETAAVLFGVTPFLVIEARRALHERGIDPEPVPEDR
;
A
#
# COMPACT_ATOMS: atom_id res chain seq x y z
N MET A 1 7.70 23.37 6.38
CA MET A 1 7.16 22.10 5.84
C MET A 1 7.27 21.00 6.89
N PRO A 2 6.18 20.28 7.21
CA PRO A 2 6.19 19.14 8.12
C PRO A 2 7.15 18.01 7.65
N PRO A 3 7.82 17.29 8.57
CA PRO A 3 8.81 16.25 8.21
C PRO A 3 8.23 15.11 7.35
N ALA A 4 7.00 14.67 7.64
CA ALA A 4 6.35 13.60 6.89
C ALA A 4 6.02 14.01 5.45
N ILE A 5 5.56 15.24 5.23
CA ILE A 5 5.31 15.81 3.89
C ILE A 5 6.64 15.94 3.15
N ARG A 6 7.70 16.42 3.81
CA ARG A 6 9.04 16.50 3.23
C ARG A 6 9.52 15.15 2.70
N THR A 7 9.36 14.06 3.47
CA THR A 7 9.77 12.72 3.04
C THR A 7 8.99 12.23 1.80
N VAL A 8 7.69 12.52 1.72
CA VAL A 8 6.88 12.21 0.53
C VAL A 8 7.40 12.99 -0.68
N LEU A 9 7.69 14.27 -0.52
CA LEU A 9 8.18 15.15 -1.58
C LEU A 9 9.61 14.80 -2.01
N GLU A 10 10.49 14.38 -1.10
CA GLU A 10 11.83 13.89 -1.42
C GLU A 10 11.75 12.62 -2.28
N ARG A 11 10.85 11.69 -1.94
CA ARG A 11 10.59 10.48 -2.75
C ARG A 11 10.02 10.82 -4.12
N LEU A 12 9.10 11.79 -4.17
CA LEU A 12 8.48 12.25 -5.40
C LEU A 12 9.52 12.92 -6.32
N ALA A 13 10.40 13.74 -5.75
CA ALA A 13 11.45 14.44 -6.47
C ALA A 13 12.49 13.49 -7.09
N LEU A 14 12.67 12.30 -6.54
CA LEU A 14 13.55 11.26 -7.07
C LEU A 14 12.92 10.43 -8.21
N TRP A 15 11.63 10.62 -8.49
CA TRP A 15 10.90 9.88 -9.53
C TRP A 15 10.66 10.78 -10.76
N PRO A 16 11.39 10.53 -11.88
CA PRO A 16 11.09 11.18 -13.15
C PRO A 16 9.63 10.96 -13.54
N ASP A 17 8.92 12.04 -13.86
CA ASP A 17 7.50 12.05 -14.24
C ASP A 17 6.52 11.58 -13.15
N GLY A 18 7.00 11.26 -11.94
CA GLY A 18 6.16 10.82 -10.82
C GLY A 18 5.16 11.87 -10.36
N ARG A 19 5.37 13.15 -10.72
CA ARG A 19 4.48 14.27 -10.39
C ARG A 19 3.10 14.13 -11.02
N GLU A 20 3.02 13.68 -12.27
CA GLU A 20 1.72 13.52 -12.93
C GLU A 20 0.89 12.41 -12.25
N PHE A 21 1.52 11.28 -11.94
CA PHE A 21 0.87 10.21 -11.17
C PHE A 21 0.50 10.70 -9.76
N PHE A 22 1.38 11.45 -9.10
CA PHE A 22 1.12 11.98 -7.78
C PHE A 22 -0.07 12.95 -7.76
N ASP A 23 -0.23 13.78 -8.78
CA ASP A 23 -1.30 14.78 -8.83
C ASP A 23 -2.63 14.18 -9.28
N ARG A 24 -2.62 13.24 -10.26
CA ARG A 24 -3.83 12.72 -10.91
C ARG A 24 -4.24 11.32 -10.48
N GLY A 25 -3.35 10.55 -9.85
CA GLY A 25 -3.61 9.17 -9.46
C GLY A 25 -4.70 9.06 -8.37
N PRO A 26 -5.42 7.94 -8.29
CA PRO A 26 -6.31 7.66 -7.16
C PRO A 26 -5.53 7.75 -5.85
N LEU A 27 -6.15 8.36 -4.84
CA LEU A 27 -5.48 8.70 -3.58
C LEU A 27 -4.86 7.46 -2.91
N GLU A 28 -5.61 6.37 -2.91
CA GLU A 28 -5.25 5.09 -2.32
C GLU A 28 -4.08 4.44 -3.06
N CYS A 29 -4.07 4.55 -4.39
CA CYS A 29 -2.97 4.03 -5.21
C CYS A 29 -1.67 4.81 -4.95
N VAL A 30 -1.75 6.14 -4.89
CA VAL A 30 -0.59 6.99 -4.58
C VAL A 30 -0.11 6.71 -3.16
N ALA A 31 -1.02 6.61 -2.18
CA ALA A 31 -0.68 6.29 -0.80
C ALA A 31 0.07 4.95 -0.67
N VAL A 32 -0.36 3.92 -1.40
CA VAL A 32 0.32 2.62 -1.46
C VAL A 32 1.71 2.73 -2.07
N VAL A 33 1.85 3.41 -3.22
CA VAL A 33 3.15 3.56 -3.90
C VAL A 33 4.17 4.31 -3.03
N PHE A 34 3.72 5.35 -2.33
CA PHE A 34 4.57 6.11 -1.42
C PHE A 34 4.70 5.46 -0.02
N GLY A 35 3.91 4.42 0.26
CA GLY A 35 3.85 3.70 1.53
C GLY A 35 3.52 4.60 2.72
N VAL A 36 2.57 5.52 2.52
CA VAL A 36 2.07 6.45 3.53
C VAL A 36 0.54 6.39 3.60
N ARG A 37 -0.05 7.07 4.58
CA ARG A 37 -1.51 7.15 4.68
C ARG A 37 -2.10 8.11 3.63
N PRO A 38 -3.35 7.89 3.17
CA PRO A 38 -4.04 8.77 2.21
C PRO A 38 -4.03 10.26 2.61
N ASP A 39 -4.26 10.57 3.89
CA ASP A 39 -4.29 11.95 4.39
C ASP A 39 -2.95 12.69 4.23
N LEU A 40 -1.82 11.97 4.26
CA LEU A 40 -0.51 12.56 4.01
C LEU A 40 -0.32 12.92 2.53
N ILE A 41 -0.92 12.16 1.61
CA ILE A 41 -0.92 12.48 0.19
C ILE A 41 -1.80 13.69 -0.08
N GLU A 42 -2.98 13.79 0.54
CA GLU A 42 -3.83 14.98 0.43
C GLU A 42 -3.13 16.24 0.95
N GLN A 43 -2.49 16.15 2.12
CA GLN A 43 -1.71 17.26 2.68
C GLN A 43 -0.53 17.67 1.79
N ALA A 44 0.16 16.69 1.21
CA ALA A 44 1.26 16.96 0.28
C ALA A 44 0.76 17.58 -1.04
N ARG A 45 -0.37 17.13 -1.58
CA ARG A 45 -1.03 17.77 -2.74
C ARG A 45 -1.44 19.20 -2.43
N ALA A 46 -2.07 19.42 -1.27
CA ALA A 46 -2.46 20.76 -0.83
C ALA A 46 -1.25 21.68 -0.68
N PHE A 47 -0.14 21.17 -0.13
CA PHE A 47 1.12 21.91 -0.04
C PHE A 47 1.68 22.26 -1.43
N LEU A 48 1.64 21.33 -2.38
CA LEU A 48 2.12 21.55 -3.75
C LEU A 48 1.20 22.44 -4.60
N ALA A 49 -0.06 22.61 -4.21
CA ALA A 49 -1.00 23.51 -4.85
C ALA A 49 -0.75 24.99 -4.50
N ASP A 50 -0.06 25.26 -3.39
CA ASP A 50 0.42 26.59 -3.03
C ASP A 50 1.70 26.95 -3.82
N GLU A 51 1.82 28.20 -4.28
CA GLU A 51 2.97 28.65 -5.06
C GLU A 51 4.29 28.51 -4.28
N SER A 52 4.26 28.81 -2.98
CA SER A 52 5.45 28.71 -2.12
C SER A 52 5.86 27.25 -1.93
N GLY A 53 4.89 26.34 -1.79
CA GLY A 53 5.16 24.90 -1.69
C GLY A 53 5.64 24.28 -2.99
N SER A 54 5.12 24.72 -4.13
CA SER A 54 5.58 24.30 -5.46
C SER A 54 7.03 24.75 -5.71
N ALA A 55 7.37 26.01 -5.39
CA ALA A 55 8.72 26.52 -5.51
C ALA A 55 9.72 25.75 -4.62
N ALA A 56 9.33 25.45 -3.38
CA ALA A 56 10.13 24.65 -2.44
C ALA A 56 10.36 23.22 -2.95
N PHE A 57 9.37 22.61 -3.60
CA PHE A 57 9.52 21.30 -4.23
C PHE A 57 10.49 21.30 -5.42
N GLU A 58 10.45 22.32 -6.29
CA GLU A 58 11.40 22.42 -7.39
C GLU A 58 12.83 22.68 -6.90
N GLU A 59 13.00 23.43 -5.82
CA GLU A 59 14.31 23.58 -5.16
C GLU A 59 14.81 22.26 -4.59
N LEU A 60 13.93 21.52 -3.90
CA LEU A 60 14.23 20.18 -3.40
C LEU A 60 14.63 19.23 -4.53
N ARG A 61 13.88 19.22 -5.65
CA ARG A 61 14.17 18.40 -6.83
C ARG A 61 15.51 18.75 -7.47
N ARG A 62 15.82 20.04 -7.59
CA ARG A 62 17.14 20.51 -8.05
C ARG A 62 18.26 20.07 -7.10
N SER A 63 18.05 20.15 -5.80
CA SER A 63 19.04 19.76 -4.78
C SER A 63 19.33 18.25 -4.77
N LEU A 64 18.32 17.42 -5.10
CA LEU A 64 18.44 15.96 -5.18
C LEU A 64 18.95 15.47 -6.55
N GLY A 65 19.05 16.38 -7.54
CA GLY A 65 19.33 16.14 -8.95
C GLY A 65 20.72 15.62 -9.33
N THR A 66 21.41 14.87 -8.47
CA THR A 66 22.64 14.13 -8.82
C THR A 66 22.64 12.66 -8.35
N ALA A 67 21.64 12.22 -7.59
CA ALA A 67 21.53 10.82 -7.18
C ALA A 67 20.71 10.02 -8.21
N ARG A 68 21.29 8.92 -8.72
CA ARG A 68 20.68 7.98 -9.67
C ARG A 68 19.20 7.73 -9.32
N ALA A 69 18.31 8.11 -10.23
CA ALA A 69 16.87 7.92 -10.11
C ALA A 69 16.56 6.45 -9.79
N ARG A 70 15.89 6.22 -8.67
CA ARG A 70 15.27 4.95 -8.35
C ARG A 70 13.83 5.27 -7.97
N PRO A 71 12.83 4.62 -8.58
CA PRO A 71 11.46 4.75 -8.09
C PRO A 71 11.48 4.48 -6.58
N PRO A 72 10.67 5.19 -5.77
CA PRO A 72 10.57 4.89 -4.36
C PRO A 72 10.31 3.39 -4.26
N GLU A 73 11.24 2.66 -3.62
CA GLU A 73 10.97 1.26 -3.33
C GLU A 73 9.66 1.28 -2.54
N PRO A 74 8.59 0.57 -3.00
CA PRO A 74 7.37 0.48 -2.22
C PRO A 74 7.82 0.10 -0.83
N VAL A 75 7.34 0.84 0.18
CA VAL A 75 7.74 0.58 1.57
C VAL A 75 7.55 -0.90 1.78
N ARG A 76 8.66 -1.64 1.81
CA ARG A 76 8.66 -3.04 2.19
C ARG A 76 8.09 -2.98 3.59
N ARG A 77 6.81 -3.34 3.73
CA ARG A 77 6.20 -3.61 5.03
C ARG A 77 7.22 -4.47 5.74
N SER A 78 7.79 -3.93 6.80
CA SER A 78 8.94 -4.56 7.43
C SER A 78 8.49 -5.91 8.00
N ARG A 79 9.22 -6.96 7.59
CA ARG A 79 9.58 -8.17 8.35
C ARG A 79 8.62 -9.36 8.29
N GLY A 80 8.82 -10.16 7.24
CA GLY A 80 8.45 -11.56 7.14
C GLY A 80 8.78 -12.00 5.71
N ALA A 81 9.24 -13.24 5.50
CA ALA A 81 9.14 -13.81 4.16
C ALA A 81 7.67 -13.71 3.74
N LEU A 82 7.39 -13.17 2.55
CA LEU A 82 6.03 -13.21 2.02
C LEU A 82 5.61 -14.67 1.96
N PRO A 83 4.36 -15.00 2.32
CA PRO A 83 3.88 -16.37 2.22
C PRO A 83 4.12 -16.90 0.81
N GLY A 84 4.92 -17.96 0.72
CA GLY A 84 5.18 -18.71 -0.50
C GLY A 84 4.22 -19.90 -0.66
N SER A 85 3.53 -20.30 0.41
CA SER A 85 2.56 -21.40 0.40
C SER A 85 1.20 -20.99 1.00
N PRO A 86 0.13 -21.75 0.68
CA PRO A 86 -1.18 -21.57 1.30
C PRO A 86 -1.16 -21.62 2.83
N GLU A 87 -0.37 -22.53 3.41
CA GLU A 87 -0.23 -22.71 4.86
C GLU A 87 0.44 -21.50 5.51
N GLU A 88 1.51 -21.00 4.91
CA GLU A 88 2.18 -19.79 5.39
C GLU A 88 1.22 -18.59 5.36
N LEU A 89 0.36 -18.50 4.35
CA LEU A 89 -0.64 -17.44 4.24
C LEU A 89 -1.72 -17.57 5.32
N ILE A 90 -2.16 -18.79 5.62
CA ILE A 90 -3.12 -19.08 6.69
C ILE A 90 -2.56 -18.67 8.05
N GLU A 91 -1.32 -19.05 8.36
CA GLU A 91 -0.68 -18.67 9.63
C GLU A 91 -0.46 -17.15 9.72
N HIS A 92 -0.07 -16.53 8.60
CA HIS A 92 0.04 -15.07 8.51
C HIS A 92 -1.32 -14.39 8.79
N ALA A 93 -2.41 -14.91 8.22
CA ALA A 93 -3.75 -14.40 8.44
C ALA A 93 -4.23 -14.60 9.90
N ARG A 94 -3.86 -15.71 10.56
CA ARG A 94 -4.17 -15.92 11.99
C ARG A 94 -3.49 -14.90 12.90
N ALA A 95 -2.27 -14.50 12.57
CA ALA A 95 -1.53 -13.48 13.31
C ALA A 95 -2.03 -12.04 13.04
N HIS A 96 -2.89 -11.85 12.03
CA HIS A 96 -3.45 -10.54 11.71
C HIS A 96 -4.49 -10.11 12.78
N PRO A 97 -4.62 -8.81 13.11
CA PRO A 97 -5.59 -8.34 14.11
C PRO A 97 -7.06 -8.70 13.84
N LEU A 98 -7.40 -8.94 12.57
CA LEU A 98 -8.73 -9.38 12.14
C LEU A 98 -8.84 -10.91 11.96
N GLY A 99 -7.78 -11.65 12.30
CA GLY A 99 -7.69 -13.10 12.16
C GLY A 99 -7.95 -13.59 10.73
N LEU A 100 -8.46 -14.81 10.60
CA LEU A 100 -8.74 -15.43 9.30
C LEU A 100 -9.79 -14.69 8.46
N ARG A 101 -10.59 -13.80 9.07
CA ARG A 101 -11.63 -13.04 8.35
C ARG A 101 -11.06 -12.15 7.25
N CYS A 102 -9.87 -11.59 7.45
CA CYS A 102 -9.22 -10.80 6.40
C CYS A 102 -8.73 -11.64 5.21
N LEU A 103 -8.67 -12.97 5.37
CA LEU A 103 -8.40 -13.93 4.30
C LEU A 103 -9.68 -14.52 3.70
N LEU A 104 -10.74 -14.73 4.48
CA LEU A 104 -11.97 -15.42 4.06
C LEU A 104 -13.05 -14.49 3.49
N ASP A 105 -13.30 -13.36 4.13
CA ASP A 105 -14.46 -12.50 3.86
C ASP A 105 -14.34 -11.62 2.59
N PRO A 106 -13.20 -10.93 2.32
CA PRO A 106 -13.15 -9.98 1.19
C PRO A 106 -13.07 -10.68 -0.17
N PRO A 107 -13.17 -9.95 -1.30
CA PRO A 107 -12.83 -10.49 -2.62
C PRO A 107 -11.39 -11.02 -2.67
N VAL A 108 -11.11 -11.98 -3.56
CA VAL A 108 -9.80 -12.63 -3.69
C VAL A 108 -8.70 -11.60 -3.97
N GLU A 109 -8.97 -10.63 -4.83
CA GLU A 109 -8.06 -9.57 -5.23
C GLU A 109 -7.75 -8.63 -4.06
N THR A 110 -8.76 -8.31 -3.26
CA THR A 110 -8.60 -7.49 -2.05
C THR A 110 -7.73 -8.22 -1.02
N ALA A 111 -7.97 -9.51 -0.78
CA ALA A 111 -7.12 -10.32 0.11
C ALA A 111 -5.69 -10.39 -0.43
N ALA A 112 -5.50 -10.61 -1.72
CA ALA A 112 -4.19 -10.67 -2.36
C ALA A 112 -3.38 -9.38 -2.14
N VAL A 113 -4.02 -8.21 -2.29
CA VAL A 113 -3.41 -6.91 -2.00
C VAL A 113 -3.11 -6.73 -0.50
N LEU A 114 -4.03 -7.13 0.37
CA LEU A 114 -3.86 -7.03 1.82
C LEU A 114 -2.63 -7.80 2.31
N PHE A 115 -2.44 -9.02 1.79
CA PHE A 115 -1.33 -9.90 2.16
C PHE A 115 -0.08 -9.75 1.27
N GLY A 116 -0.16 -9.00 0.18
CA GLY A 116 0.95 -8.83 -0.77
C GLY A 116 1.32 -10.12 -1.50
N VAL A 117 0.34 -10.96 -1.82
CA VAL A 117 0.51 -12.28 -2.47
C VAL A 117 -0.27 -12.34 -3.79
N THR A 118 -0.13 -13.43 -4.55
CA THR A 118 -0.91 -13.63 -5.78
C THR A 118 -2.34 -14.07 -5.47
N PRO A 119 -3.34 -13.72 -6.31
CA PRO A 119 -4.72 -14.21 -6.17
C PRO A 119 -4.82 -15.74 -6.10
N PHE A 120 -3.97 -16.45 -6.84
CA PHE A 120 -3.92 -17.90 -6.83
C PHE A 120 -3.63 -18.46 -5.43
N LEU A 121 -2.67 -17.88 -4.71
CA LEU A 121 -2.32 -18.33 -3.37
C LEU A 121 -3.47 -18.16 -2.37
N VAL A 122 -4.26 -17.08 -2.53
CA VAL A 122 -5.47 -16.85 -1.73
C VAL A 122 -6.53 -17.91 -2.01
N ILE A 123 -6.75 -18.27 -3.28
CA ILE A 123 -7.71 -19.32 -3.67
C ILE A 123 -7.32 -20.66 -3.03
N GLU A 124 -6.06 -21.05 -3.15
CA GLU A 124 -5.56 -22.31 -2.57
C GLU A 124 -5.64 -22.30 -1.03
N ALA A 125 -5.33 -21.17 -0.38
CA ALA A 125 -5.47 -21.04 1.07
C ALA A 125 -6.93 -21.13 1.55
N ARG A 126 -7.87 -20.51 0.81
CA ARG A 126 -9.31 -20.64 1.09
C ARG A 126 -9.79 -22.07 0.92
N ARG A 127 -9.36 -22.75 -0.15
CA ARG A 127 -9.69 -24.17 -0.38
C ARG A 127 -9.17 -25.04 0.77
N ALA A 128 -7.92 -24.84 1.19
CA ALA A 128 -7.34 -25.59 2.31
C ALA A 128 -8.06 -25.33 3.65
N LEU A 129 -8.60 -24.12 3.87
CA LEU A 129 -9.44 -23.82 5.04
C LEU A 129 -10.81 -24.47 4.96
N HIS A 130 -11.45 -24.45 3.79
CA HIS A 130 -12.73 -25.12 3.55
C HIS A 130 -12.63 -26.64 3.77
N GLU A 131 -11.57 -27.27 3.27
CA GLU A 131 -11.27 -28.70 3.50
C GLU A 131 -11.07 -29.04 4.99
N ARG A 132 -10.72 -28.05 5.82
CA ARG A 132 -10.60 -28.17 7.28
C ARG A 132 -11.91 -27.82 8.02
N GLY A 133 -13.00 -27.53 7.30
CA GLY A 133 -14.29 -27.13 7.85
C GLY A 133 -14.30 -25.70 8.41
N ILE A 134 -13.36 -24.85 7.96
CA ILE A 134 -13.29 -23.44 8.36
C ILE A 134 -13.83 -22.60 7.20
N ASP A 135 -15.10 -22.25 7.30
CA ASP A 135 -15.80 -21.41 6.33
C ASP A 135 -15.92 -19.96 6.82
N PRO A 136 -16.08 -18.99 5.89
CA PRO A 136 -16.49 -17.65 6.26
C PRO A 136 -17.80 -17.72 7.06
N GLU A 137 -17.87 -17.01 8.19
CA GLU A 137 -19.14 -16.92 8.92
C GLU A 137 -20.20 -16.31 7.98
N PRO A 138 -21.42 -16.89 7.94
CA PRO A 138 -22.50 -16.30 7.18
C PRO A 138 -22.74 -14.88 7.70
N VAL A 139 -22.69 -13.90 6.80
CA VAL A 139 -23.09 -12.54 7.12
C VAL A 139 -24.55 -12.60 7.59
N PRO A 140 -24.88 -12.12 8.80
CA PRO A 140 -26.27 -12.07 9.22
C PRO A 140 -27.06 -11.24 8.22
N GLU A 141 -28.08 -11.83 7.59
CA GLU A 141 -29.06 -11.09 6.82
C GLU A 141 -29.79 -10.17 7.79
N ASP A 142 -29.53 -8.86 7.66
CA ASP A 142 -30.23 -7.83 8.43
C ASP A 142 -31.75 -8.02 8.27
N ARG A 143 -32.43 -8.25 9.40
CA ARG A 143 -33.89 -8.24 9.53
C ARG A 143 -34.40 -6.85 9.88
#